data_AF-A0A318ZD36-F1
#
_entry.id   AF-A0A318ZD36-F1
#
_cell.length_a   1.000
_cell.length_b   1.000
_cell.length_c   1.000
_cell.angle_alpha   90.00
_cell.angle_beta   90.00
_cell.angle_gamma   90.00
#
_symmetry.space_group_name_H-M   'P 1'
#
loop_
_entity.id
_entity.type
_entity.pdbx_description
1 polymer ?
#
loop_
_entity_poly.entity_id
_entity_poly.type
_entity_poly.pdbx_seq_one_letter_code
_entity_poly.pdbx_strand_id
1 'polypeptide(L)'
;MAPASQMSYQKDERVLCFHHEILYEAKILDLRHIDPEDRKSPFEYLVHYKGWKNTWDDWVPQDRLRKFTDENRELATTLRREAEAAFRQKNVKPAVKKRGGSDRSSARGSEERQTSVPGRGTKRARENDIEKEESFYVRPSVRIVMPDNLKSLLVDDWENITKNQQVVALPAKCSVSQILDDYVKEEKPRRTSTADLDVLDEIVMGIREYFYKALDKILLYRFEREQYRVIRKRWEDGNGEWADKGPLETYGAEHLTRLFATMPELIAQTNMDAQSTNRLREELSKFTMWLSRNSAKYFSTRYTNASNEYIEKSRGAPNPAPATATSRLV
;
A
#
# COMPACT_ATOMS: atom_id res chain seq x y z
N MET A 1 19.78 2.95 -41.25
CA MET A 1 20.89 2.01 -40.95
C MET A 1 21.30 2.26 -39.51
N ALA A 2 21.04 1.32 -38.59
CA ALA A 2 21.55 1.40 -37.23
C ALA A 2 22.98 0.82 -37.21
N PRO A 3 23.98 1.51 -36.65
CA PRO A 3 25.28 0.88 -36.48
C PRO A 3 25.22 -0.03 -35.24
N ALA A 4 25.40 -1.33 -35.47
CA ALA A 4 25.77 -2.29 -34.45
C ALA A 4 27.29 -2.23 -34.23
N SER A 5 27.75 -2.11 -32.99
CA SER A 5 28.99 -2.73 -32.52
C SER A 5 29.10 -2.63 -31.00
N GLN A 6 29.06 -3.80 -30.35
CA GLN A 6 29.46 -4.11 -28.98
C GLN A 6 30.32 -3.04 -28.26
N MET A 7 29.73 -2.34 -27.30
CA MET A 7 30.48 -1.64 -26.26
C MET A 7 30.33 -2.41 -24.94
N SER A 8 31.07 -3.51 -24.81
CA SER A 8 31.24 -4.21 -23.54
C SER A 8 31.93 -3.28 -22.54
N TYR A 9 31.38 -3.18 -21.33
CA TYR A 9 32.03 -2.46 -20.24
C TYR A 9 33.00 -3.37 -19.48
N GLN A 10 34.06 -2.80 -18.90
CA GLN A 10 35.06 -3.54 -18.14
C GLN A 10 34.85 -3.41 -16.63
N LYS A 11 35.34 -4.40 -15.89
CA LYS A 11 35.43 -4.33 -14.44
C LYS A 11 36.31 -3.14 -14.05
N ASP A 12 35.91 -2.44 -13.00
CA ASP A 12 36.48 -1.19 -12.50
C ASP A 12 36.36 0.04 -13.41
N GLU A 13 35.63 -0.05 -14.53
CA GLU A 13 35.36 1.10 -15.42
C GLU A 13 34.38 2.09 -14.76
N ARG A 14 34.63 3.39 -14.93
CA ARG A 14 33.70 4.47 -14.55
C ARG A 14 32.65 4.64 -15.63
N VAL A 15 31.39 4.62 -15.22
CA VAL A 15 30.22 4.68 -16.10
C VAL A 15 29.17 5.61 -15.50
N LEU A 16 28.20 6.00 -16.32
CA LEU A 16 26.97 6.64 -15.88
C LEU A 16 25.86 5.59 -15.92
N CYS A 17 25.18 5.38 -14.81
CA CYS A 17 24.12 4.39 -14.66
C CYS A 17 22.79 5.07 -14.41
N PHE A 18 21.76 4.68 -15.15
CA PHE A 18 20.39 5.11 -14.89
C PHE A 18 19.89 4.51 -13.59
N HIS A 19 19.38 5.36 -12.70
CA HIS A 19 18.56 4.95 -11.57
C HIS A 19 17.28 5.79 -11.62
N HIS A 20 16.16 5.15 -11.97
CA HIS A 20 14.95 5.81 -12.48
C HIS A 20 15.30 6.70 -13.69
N GLU A 21 14.77 7.92 -13.76
CA GLU A 21 14.97 8.87 -14.88
C GLU A 21 16.27 9.69 -14.78
N ILE A 22 17.16 9.36 -13.84
CA ILE A 22 18.38 10.15 -13.57
C ILE A 22 19.62 9.30 -13.75
N LEU A 23 20.62 9.85 -14.44
CA LEU A 23 21.95 9.27 -14.57
C LEU A 23 22.83 9.63 -13.36
N TYR A 24 23.39 8.61 -12.73
CA TYR A 24 24.35 8.75 -11.64
C TYR A 24 25.73 8.25 -12.06
N GLU A 25 26.78 8.88 -11.53
CA GLU A 25 28.14 8.37 -11.66
C GLU A 25 28.29 7.08 -10.86
N ALA A 26 28.80 6.04 -11.50
CA ALA A 26 28.93 4.73 -10.92
C ALA A 26 30.20 4.01 -11.39
N LYS A 27 30.57 2.93 -10.69
CA LYS A 27 31.71 2.07 -11.02
C LYS A 27 31.23 0.63 -11.19
N ILE A 28 31.72 -0.06 -12.21
CA ILE A 28 31.43 -1.47 -12.40
C ILE A 28 32.32 -2.29 -11.46
N LEU A 29 31.71 -3.09 -10.60
CA LEU A 29 32.39 -3.98 -9.67
C LEU A 29 32.59 -5.38 -10.25
N ASP A 30 31.61 -5.89 -11.00
CA ASP A 30 31.66 -7.26 -11.52
C ASP A 30 30.78 -7.47 -12.75
N LEU A 31 31.01 -8.58 -13.45
CA LEU A 31 30.42 -8.90 -14.75
C LEU A 31 29.93 -10.35 -14.73
N ARG A 32 28.67 -10.60 -15.11
CA ARG A 32 28.12 -11.97 -15.25
C ARG A 32 27.22 -12.10 -16.46
N HIS A 33 27.06 -13.31 -16.98
CA HIS A 33 25.99 -13.62 -17.93
C HIS A 33 24.68 -13.82 -17.18
N ILE A 34 23.55 -13.40 -17.78
CA ILE A 34 22.21 -13.61 -17.21
C ILE A 34 21.92 -15.11 -17.04
N ASP A 35 22.28 -15.91 -18.05
CA ASP A 35 22.20 -17.38 -17.96
C ASP A 35 23.62 -17.97 -17.91
N PRO A 36 23.98 -18.71 -16.84
CA PRO A 36 25.31 -19.32 -16.72
C PRO A 36 25.64 -20.37 -17.78
N GLU A 37 24.62 -21.01 -18.36
CA GLU A 37 24.75 -22.13 -19.30
C GLU A 37 24.75 -21.67 -20.77
N ASP A 38 24.27 -20.47 -21.08
CA ASP A 38 24.24 -19.91 -22.43
C ASP A 38 25.28 -18.78 -22.60
N ARG A 39 26.37 -19.10 -23.28
CA ARG A 39 27.46 -18.14 -23.59
C ARG A 39 27.03 -17.00 -24.52
N LYS A 40 25.83 -17.05 -25.10
CA LYS A 40 25.25 -15.96 -25.91
C LYS A 40 24.31 -15.04 -25.12
N SER A 41 24.00 -15.37 -23.85
CA SER A 41 23.11 -14.54 -23.04
C SER A 41 23.75 -13.17 -22.74
N PRO A 42 22.93 -12.10 -22.71
CA PRO A 42 23.41 -10.75 -22.44
C PRO A 42 24.09 -10.64 -21.06
N PHE A 43 25.03 -9.69 -20.96
CA PHE A 43 25.78 -9.44 -19.73
C PHE A 43 25.00 -8.54 -18.77
N GLU A 44 25.07 -8.88 -17.49
CA GLU A 44 24.76 -8.01 -16.35
C GLU A 44 26.03 -7.50 -15.70
N TYR A 45 25.94 -6.27 -15.20
CA TYR A 45 27.03 -5.51 -14.62
C TYR A 45 26.65 -5.17 -13.18
N LEU A 46 27.47 -5.55 -12.20
CA LEU A 46 27.30 -5.11 -10.82
C LEU A 46 27.81 -3.69 -10.71
N VAL A 47 26.96 -2.76 -10.30
CA VAL A 47 27.27 -1.34 -10.31
C VAL A 47 27.19 -0.75 -8.91
N HIS A 48 28.23 -0.02 -8.52
CA HIS A 48 28.27 0.77 -7.29
C HIS A 48 28.15 2.27 -7.60
N TYR A 49 27.14 2.92 -7.04
CA TYR A 49 26.89 4.34 -7.25
C TYR A 49 27.78 5.21 -6.35
N LYS A 50 28.35 6.26 -6.92
CA LYS A 50 29.25 7.17 -6.20
C LYS A 50 28.51 7.88 -5.06
N GLY A 51 28.99 7.67 -3.84
CA GLY A 51 28.44 8.27 -2.62
C GLY A 51 27.24 7.54 -2.02
N TRP A 52 26.91 6.35 -2.54
CA TRP A 52 25.84 5.49 -2.01
C TRP A 52 26.47 4.41 -1.12
N LYS A 53 25.67 3.81 -0.22
CA LYS A 53 26.14 2.68 0.60
C LYS A 53 26.17 1.41 -0.26
N ASN A 54 27.09 0.48 0.03
CA ASN A 54 27.22 -0.79 -0.70
C ASN A 54 25.94 -1.67 -0.67
N THR A 55 25.02 -1.42 0.26
CA THR A 55 23.70 -2.07 0.28
C THR A 55 22.82 -1.71 -0.92
N TRP A 56 23.21 -0.71 -1.72
CA TRP A 56 22.50 -0.25 -2.91
C TRP A 56 23.18 -0.68 -4.23
N ASP A 57 24.18 -1.56 -4.13
CA ASP A 57 24.84 -2.13 -5.31
C ASP A 57 23.86 -3.08 -6.02
N ASP A 58 23.71 -2.91 -7.33
CA ASP A 58 22.66 -3.58 -8.11
C ASP A 58 23.26 -4.19 -9.39
N TRP A 59 22.70 -5.34 -9.81
CA TRP A 59 23.04 -5.97 -11.08
C TRP A 59 22.17 -5.36 -12.17
N VAL A 60 22.78 -4.66 -13.12
CA VAL A 60 22.06 -3.93 -14.16
C VAL A 60 22.43 -4.44 -15.55
N PRO A 61 21.45 -4.50 -16.48
CA PRO A 61 21.74 -4.81 -17.88
C PRO A 61 22.48 -3.66 -18.56
N GLN A 62 23.14 -3.97 -19.68
CA GLN A 62 23.91 -3.00 -20.47
C GLN A 62 23.12 -1.74 -20.87
N ASP A 63 21.80 -1.85 -21.07
CA ASP A 63 20.96 -0.74 -21.52
C ASP A 63 20.87 0.40 -20.49
N ARG A 64 20.99 0.09 -19.19
CA ARG A 64 21.01 1.10 -18.11
C ARG A 64 22.34 1.83 -17.98
N LEU A 65 23.37 1.39 -18.69
CA LEU A 65 24.70 1.96 -18.64
C LEU A 65 24.96 2.88 -19.83
N ARG A 66 25.69 3.96 -19.56
CA ARG A 66 26.26 4.87 -20.56
C ARG A 66 27.72 5.08 -20.22
N LYS A 67 28.59 5.16 -21.24
CA LYS A 67 30.02 5.46 -21.02
C LYS A 67 30.20 6.87 -20.47
N PHE A 68 31.28 7.04 -19.72
CA PHE A 68 31.70 8.33 -19.18
C PHE A 68 32.32 9.21 -20.28
N THR A 69 31.49 9.68 -21.21
CA THR A 69 31.83 10.68 -22.24
C THR A 69 31.29 12.05 -21.84
N ASP A 70 31.87 13.12 -22.38
CA ASP A 70 31.42 14.49 -22.07
C ASP A 70 29.96 14.74 -22.48
N GLU A 71 29.51 14.19 -23.61
CA GLU A 71 28.11 14.23 -24.06
C GLU A 71 27.15 13.58 -23.05
N ASN A 72 27.49 12.39 -22.53
CA ASN A 72 26.66 11.69 -21.55
C ASN A 72 26.68 12.39 -20.18
N ARG A 73 27.77 13.09 -19.86
CA ARG A 73 27.88 13.91 -18.64
C ARG A 73 27.00 15.15 -18.71
N GLU A 74 26.90 15.78 -19.88
CA GLU A 74 25.94 16.85 -20.13
C GLU A 74 24.51 16.33 -20.03
N LEU A 75 24.21 15.16 -20.62
CA LEU A 75 22.90 14.52 -20.49
C LEU A 75 22.53 14.26 -19.03
N ALA A 76 23.45 13.73 -18.22
CA ALA A 76 23.23 13.52 -16.80
C ALA A 76 22.95 14.84 -16.04
N THR A 77 23.61 15.92 -16.44
CA THR A 77 23.41 17.25 -15.85
C THR A 77 22.04 17.83 -16.24
N THR A 78 21.62 17.65 -17.49
CA THR A 78 20.30 18.09 -18.00
C THR A 78 19.17 17.33 -17.32
N LEU A 79 19.23 16.00 -17.28
CA LEU A 79 18.21 15.16 -16.62
C LEU A 79 18.10 15.48 -15.12
N ARG A 80 19.22 15.73 -14.45
CA ARG A 80 19.20 16.15 -13.04
C ARG A 80 18.55 17.51 -12.84
N ARG A 81 18.79 18.46 -13.75
CA ARG A 81 18.15 19.79 -13.73
C ARG A 81 16.65 19.70 -14.00
N GLU A 82 16.23 18.89 -14.96
CA GLU A 82 14.81 18.66 -15.27
C GLU A 82 14.09 17.99 -14.10
N ALA A 83 14.69 16.98 -13.48
CA ALA A 83 14.16 16.34 -12.29
C ALA A 83 14.02 17.33 -11.11
N GLU A 84 15.00 18.22 -10.90
CA GLU A 84 14.93 19.26 -9.87
C GLU A 84 13.84 20.31 -10.20
N ALA A 85 13.70 20.70 -11.47
CA ALA A 85 12.67 21.64 -11.92
C ALA A 85 11.26 21.07 -11.77
N ALA A 86 11.06 19.79 -12.12
CA ALA A 86 9.80 19.07 -11.91
C ALA A 86 9.45 18.95 -10.42
N PHE A 87 10.46 18.76 -9.56
CA PHE A 87 10.27 18.76 -8.12
C PHE A 87 9.91 20.15 -7.56
N ARG A 88 10.52 21.23 -8.10
CA ARG A 88 10.18 22.61 -7.72
C ARG A 88 8.79 23.04 -8.17
N GLN A 89 8.35 22.67 -9.37
CA GLN A 89 7.00 22.99 -9.85
C GLN A 89 5.89 22.34 -9.00
N LYS A 90 6.14 21.15 -8.41
CA LYS A 90 5.21 20.52 -7.45
C LYS A 90 5.09 21.27 -6.10
N ASN A 91 6.00 22.18 -5.78
CA ASN A 91 6.04 22.91 -4.50
C ASN A 91 5.59 24.39 -4.57
N VAL A 92 5.22 24.91 -5.74
CA VAL A 92 4.67 26.28 -5.86
C VAL A 92 3.14 26.22 -5.91
N LYS A 93 2.49 26.53 -4.79
CA LYS A 93 1.04 26.81 -4.76
C LYS A 93 0.76 28.02 -5.65
N PRO A 94 -0.23 27.97 -6.58
CA PRO A 94 -0.60 29.17 -7.33
C PRO A 94 -1.33 30.15 -6.40
N ALA A 95 -0.73 31.33 -6.17
CA ALA A 95 -1.38 32.44 -5.50
C ALA A 95 -2.44 33.05 -6.43
N VAL A 96 -3.72 32.84 -6.09
CA VAL A 96 -4.87 33.42 -6.78
C VAL A 96 -4.87 34.94 -6.59
N LYS A 97 -4.62 35.71 -7.64
CA LYS A 97 -4.94 37.15 -7.68
C LYS A 97 -6.40 37.33 -8.14
N LYS A 98 -7.26 37.74 -7.20
CA LYS A 98 -8.58 38.34 -7.47
C LYS A 98 -8.42 39.62 -8.29
N ARG A 99 -9.13 39.72 -9.41
CA ARG A 99 -9.65 40.99 -9.93
C ARG A 99 -11.10 40.76 -10.39
N GLY A 100 -12.00 41.50 -9.77
CA GLY A 100 -13.40 41.59 -10.16
C GLY A 100 -13.60 42.58 -11.32
N GLY A 101 -14.75 42.49 -11.96
CA GLY A 101 -15.23 43.43 -12.97
C GLY A 101 -16.45 42.84 -13.66
N SER A 102 -17.62 43.44 -13.42
CA SER A 102 -18.91 43.08 -13.98
C SER A 102 -19.13 43.65 -15.40
N ASP A 103 -20.15 43.08 -16.04
CA ASP A 103 -21.09 43.69 -16.98
C ASP A 103 -20.94 43.47 -18.51
N ARG A 104 -22.05 42.89 -19.04
CA ARG A 104 -22.69 43.05 -20.37
C ARG A 104 -22.01 42.31 -21.54
N SER A 105 -22.69 41.63 -22.47
CA SER A 105 -24.11 41.39 -22.76
C SER A 105 -24.24 40.33 -23.87
N SER A 106 -25.36 39.59 -23.88
CA SER A 106 -26.18 39.24 -25.05
C SER A 106 -25.56 38.62 -26.32
N ALA A 107 -25.86 37.33 -26.58
CA ALA A 107 -26.33 36.75 -27.86
C ALA A 107 -26.66 35.26 -27.65
N ARG A 108 -27.92 34.81 -27.46
CA ARG A 108 -29.00 34.49 -28.43
C ARG A 108 -28.64 33.40 -29.48
N GLY A 109 -29.41 32.30 -29.43
CA GLY A 109 -29.51 31.20 -30.44
C GLY A 109 -29.33 29.83 -29.77
N SER A 110 -30.33 29.06 -29.34
CA SER A 110 -31.64 28.63 -29.85
C SER A 110 -31.58 27.53 -30.92
N GLU A 111 -32.24 26.40 -30.60
CA GLU A 111 -32.72 25.26 -31.44
C GLU A 111 -31.67 24.25 -31.93
N GLU A 112 -31.91 22.94 -32.08
CA GLU A 112 -32.95 21.93 -31.75
C GLU A 112 -32.28 20.55 -32.02
N ARG A 113 -32.44 19.53 -31.17
CA ARG A 113 -33.30 18.33 -31.33
C ARG A 113 -32.86 17.25 -32.37
N GLN A 114 -32.84 16.00 -31.89
CA GLN A 114 -33.05 14.65 -32.52
C GLN A 114 -31.98 13.63 -32.05
N THR A 115 -32.25 12.68 -31.13
CA THR A 115 -32.84 11.32 -31.29
C THR A 115 -32.18 10.54 -32.46
N SER A 116 -31.64 9.32 -32.39
CA SER A 116 -32.04 8.09 -31.68
C SER A 116 -31.03 6.95 -32.01
N VAL A 117 -30.82 6.00 -31.10
CA VAL A 117 -30.10 4.70 -31.33
C VAL A 117 -30.99 3.74 -32.15
N PRO A 118 -30.50 2.66 -32.85
CA PRO A 118 -30.14 1.37 -32.17
C PRO A 118 -29.11 0.42 -32.88
N GLY A 119 -28.32 -0.31 -32.07
CA GLY A 119 -28.29 -1.80 -32.07
C GLY A 119 -27.29 -2.64 -32.91
N ARG A 120 -26.45 -3.42 -32.19
CA ARG A 120 -25.87 -4.79 -32.43
C ARG A 120 -24.38 -4.80 -32.05
N GLY A 121 -23.81 -5.64 -31.19
CA GLY A 121 -24.22 -6.94 -30.67
C GLY A 121 -23.14 -7.98 -30.98
N THR A 122 -22.06 -8.05 -30.18
CA THR A 122 -21.08 -9.16 -30.26
C THR A 122 -20.52 -9.53 -28.87
N LYS A 123 -21.03 -10.66 -28.38
CA LYS A 123 -20.44 -11.70 -27.54
C LYS A 123 -19.22 -11.38 -26.64
N ARG A 124 -19.49 -11.52 -25.34
CA ARG A 124 -18.66 -12.14 -24.27
C ARG A 124 -17.35 -12.79 -24.76
N ALA A 125 -16.23 -12.16 -24.44
CA ALA A 125 -14.97 -12.84 -24.17
C ALA A 125 -14.57 -12.50 -22.73
N ARG A 126 -14.47 -13.55 -21.91
CA ARG A 126 -14.03 -13.54 -20.54
C ARG A 126 -12.50 -13.48 -20.59
N GLU A 127 -11.94 -12.28 -20.59
CA GLU A 127 -10.50 -12.09 -20.52
C GLU A 127 -10.17 -11.71 -19.08
N ASN A 128 -9.77 -12.71 -18.29
CA ASN A 128 -8.84 -12.48 -17.19
C ASN A 128 -7.51 -12.07 -17.84
N ASP A 129 -7.44 -10.82 -18.30
CA ASP A 129 -6.18 -10.21 -18.67
C ASP A 129 -5.45 -9.96 -17.35
N ILE A 130 -4.54 -10.88 -17.04
CA ILE A 130 -3.56 -10.72 -15.99
C ILE A 130 -2.81 -9.45 -16.36
N GLU A 131 -3.15 -8.35 -15.69
CA GLU A 131 -2.58 -7.03 -15.90
C GLU A 131 -1.07 -7.16 -16.06
N LYS A 132 -0.57 -6.85 -17.27
CA LYS A 132 0.86 -6.85 -17.59
C LYS A 132 1.62 -6.09 -16.50
N GLU A 133 2.75 -6.65 -16.06
CA GLU A 133 3.62 -6.08 -15.02
C GLU A 133 3.98 -4.60 -15.26
N GLU A 134 3.95 -4.10 -16.51
CA GLU A 134 4.13 -2.68 -16.83
C GLU A 134 3.05 -1.77 -16.23
N SER A 135 1.80 -2.22 -16.16
CA SER A 135 0.68 -1.48 -15.56
C SER A 135 0.81 -1.34 -14.03
N PHE A 136 1.68 -2.14 -13.40
CA PHE A 136 2.00 -2.03 -11.97
C PHE A 136 2.91 -0.82 -11.69
N TYR A 137 3.85 -0.52 -12.58
CA TYR A 137 4.84 0.57 -12.40
C TYR A 137 4.30 1.98 -12.71
N VAL A 138 3.17 2.09 -13.41
CA VAL A 138 2.56 3.40 -13.76
C VAL A 138 1.58 3.89 -12.69
N ARG A 139 1.24 3.05 -11.70
CA ARG A 139 0.21 3.40 -10.71
C ARG A 139 0.73 4.48 -9.76
N PRO A 140 -0.01 5.59 -9.59
CA PRO A 140 0.39 6.63 -8.65
C PRO A 140 0.62 6.04 -7.26
N SER A 141 1.82 6.21 -6.70
CA SER A 141 2.09 5.79 -5.32
C SER A 141 1.23 6.63 -4.36
N VAL A 142 0.18 6.03 -3.79
CA VAL A 142 -0.73 6.72 -2.86
C VAL A 142 -0.07 6.75 -1.48
N ARG A 143 0.48 7.90 -1.08
CA ARG A 143 1.07 8.04 0.27
C ARG A 143 0.06 8.65 1.24
N ILE A 144 -0.47 7.83 2.15
CA ILE A 144 -1.25 8.31 3.29
C ILE A 144 -0.29 8.76 4.39
N VAL A 145 -0.47 9.97 4.90
CA VAL A 145 0.40 10.50 5.97
C VAL A 145 -0.05 9.91 7.29
N MET A 146 0.72 8.98 7.83
CA MET A 146 0.48 8.43 9.17
C MET A 146 1.20 9.28 10.23
N PRO A 147 0.51 9.72 11.30
CA PRO A 147 1.13 10.37 12.45
C PRO A 147 2.18 9.50 13.15
N ASP A 148 3.24 10.12 13.66
CA ASP A 148 4.40 9.39 14.22
C ASP A 148 4.06 8.59 15.48
N ASN A 149 3.08 9.03 16.28
CA ASN A 149 2.62 8.24 17.43
C ASN A 149 1.97 6.92 16.99
N LEU A 150 1.18 6.92 15.90
CA LEU A 150 0.59 5.68 15.37
C LEU A 150 1.67 4.76 14.80
N LYS A 151 2.72 5.32 14.18
CA LYS A 151 3.89 4.54 13.75
C LYS A 151 4.60 3.90 14.93
N SER A 152 4.83 4.64 16.01
CA SER A 152 5.42 4.10 17.25
C SER A 152 4.59 2.95 17.79
N LEU A 153 3.26 3.13 17.89
CA LEU A 153 2.35 2.08 18.35
C LEU A 153 2.37 0.84 17.44
N LEU A 154 2.53 1.00 16.13
CA LEU A 154 2.67 -0.12 15.20
C LEU A 154 4.00 -0.87 15.38
N VAL A 155 5.08 -0.16 15.68
CA VAL A 155 6.38 -0.78 15.99
C VAL A 155 6.26 -1.57 17.30
N ASP A 156 5.70 -0.97 18.34
CA ASP A 156 5.50 -1.63 19.64
C ASP A 156 4.58 -2.87 19.51
N ASP A 157 3.49 -2.75 18.75
CA ASP A 157 2.58 -3.86 18.44
C ASP A 157 3.29 -5.01 17.71
N TRP A 158 4.11 -4.69 16.71
CA TRP A 158 4.93 -5.67 16.01
C TRP A 158 5.90 -6.37 16.95
N GLU A 159 6.60 -5.64 17.83
CA GLU A 159 7.53 -6.24 18.79
C GLU A 159 6.82 -7.12 19.81
N ASN A 160 5.68 -6.69 20.33
CA ASN A 160 4.89 -7.45 21.31
C ASN A 160 4.43 -8.80 20.73
N ILE A 161 4.00 -8.82 19.48
CA ILE A 161 3.45 -10.04 18.88
C ILE A 161 4.54 -10.95 18.34
N THR A 162 5.55 -10.39 17.66
CA THR A 162 6.57 -11.18 16.97
C THR A 162 7.75 -11.57 17.86
N LYS A 163 8.20 -10.68 18.75
CA LYS A 163 9.34 -10.94 19.64
C LYS A 163 8.90 -11.42 21.02
N ASN A 164 7.93 -10.73 21.63
CA ASN A 164 7.50 -11.03 23.00
C ASN A 164 6.48 -12.18 23.08
N GLN A 165 6.04 -12.72 21.92
CA GLN A 165 5.07 -13.81 21.83
C GLN A 165 3.76 -13.50 22.58
N GLN A 166 3.32 -12.25 22.52
CA GLN A 166 2.07 -11.81 23.10
C GLN A 166 0.98 -11.77 22.04
N VAL A 167 -0.27 -11.81 22.48
CA VAL A 167 -1.44 -11.60 21.64
C VAL A 167 -2.32 -10.52 22.26
N VAL A 168 -3.05 -9.81 21.43
CA VAL A 168 -4.03 -8.83 21.91
C VAL A 168 -5.17 -9.61 22.59
N ALA A 169 -5.60 -9.17 23.79
CA ALA A 169 -6.75 -9.78 24.45
C ALA A 169 -8.04 -9.46 23.68
N LEU A 170 -8.75 -10.50 23.21
CA LEU A 170 -10.00 -10.39 22.47
C LEU A 170 -11.17 -10.96 23.29
N PRO A 171 -12.36 -10.34 23.28
CA PRO A 171 -12.75 -9.15 22.50
C PRO A 171 -12.06 -7.88 22.97
N ALA A 172 -11.76 -6.98 22.03
CA ALA A 172 -11.20 -5.67 22.34
C ALA A 172 -12.18 -4.85 23.19
N LYS A 173 -11.65 -4.00 24.08
CA LYS A 173 -12.47 -3.12 24.92
C LYS A 173 -13.24 -2.08 24.11
N CYS A 174 -12.59 -1.57 23.07
CA CYS A 174 -13.16 -0.67 22.08
C CYS A 174 -13.11 -1.37 20.74
N SER A 175 -14.26 -1.73 20.19
CA SER A 175 -14.32 -2.42 18.90
C SER A 175 -14.05 -1.46 17.75
N VAL A 176 -13.59 -1.98 16.61
CA VAL A 176 -13.44 -1.18 15.38
C VAL A 176 -14.75 -0.48 15.01
N SER A 177 -15.88 -1.17 15.17
CA SER A 177 -17.21 -0.62 14.94
C SER A 177 -17.46 0.65 15.77
N GLN A 178 -17.21 0.57 17.09
CA GLN A 178 -17.33 1.69 18.02
C GLN A 178 -16.38 2.84 17.70
N ILE A 179 -15.13 2.54 17.32
CA ILE A 179 -14.14 3.56 16.94
C ILE A 179 -14.62 4.36 15.73
N LEU A 180 -15.16 3.66 14.72
CA LEU A 180 -15.67 4.28 13.50
C LEU A 180 -16.95 5.08 13.76
N ASP A 181 -17.85 4.59 14.62
CA ASP A 181 -19.06 5.34 15.02
C ASP A 181 -18.73 6.60 15.82
N ASP A 182 -17.78 6.51 16.76
CA ASP A 182 -17.29 7.66 17.51
C ASP A 182 -16.69 8.72 16.57
N TYR A 183 -15.91 8.29 15.57
CA TYR A 183 -15.36 9.20 14.55
C TYR A 183 -16.46 9.91 13.77
N VAL A 184 -17.43 9.16 13.26
CA VAL A 184 -18.56 9.71 12.51
C VAL A 184 -19.34 10.72 13.36
N LYS A 185 -19.58 10.40 14.64
CA LYS A 185 -20.30 11.28 15.56
C LYS A 185 -19.57 12.60 15.82
N GLU A 186 -18.24 12.59 15.90
CA GLU A 186 -17.45 13.80 16.10
C GLU A 186 -17.28 14.62 14.81
N GLU A 187 -17.22 13.95 13.66
CA GLU A 187 -16.95 14.58 12.38
C GLU A 187 -18.22 15.13 11.69
N LYS A 188 -19.39 14.49 11.88
CA LYS A 188 -20.69 14.94 11.36
C LYS A 188 -20.99 16.43 11.62
N PRO A 189 -20.88 16.96 12.85
CA PRO A 189 -21.18 18.37 13.12
C PRO A 189 -20.14 19.35 12.53
N ARG A 190 -18.96 18.87 12.14
CA ARG A 190 -17.91 19.70 11.53
C ARG A 190 -18.12 19.90 10.03
N ARG A 191 -18.99 19.11 9.40
CA ARG A 191 -19.29 19.16 7.96
C ARG A 191 -20.57 19.96 7.72
N THR A 192 -20.50 20.89 6.77
CA THR A 192 -21.63 21.79 6.46
C THR A 192 -22.39 21.36 5.21
N SER A 193 -21.74 20.66 4.27
CA SER A 193 -22.34 20.23 3.02
C SER A 193 -22.89 18.81 3.10
N THR A 194 -24.08 18.57 2.53
CA THR A 194 -24.67 17.22 2.41
C THR A 194 -23.74 16.27 1.65
N ALA A 195 -23.10 16.74 0.57
CA ALA A 195 -22.15 15.93 -0.18
C ALA A 195 -20.92 15.51 0.65
N ASP A 196 -20.48 16.35 1.60
CA ASP A 196 -19.37 15.99 2.49
C ASP A 196 -19.78 14.93 3.52
N LEU A 197 -21.05 14.89 3.91
CA LEU A 197 -21.62 13.86 4.79
C LEU A 197 -21.76 12.52 4.06
N ASP A 198 -22.26 12.54 2.82
CA ASP A 198 -22.36 11.33 1.99
C ASP A 198 -20.98 10.71 1.76
N VAL A 199 -19.97 11.54 1.47
CA VAL A 199 -18.58 11.10 1.36
C VAL A 199 -18.07 10.53 2.69
N LEU A 200 -18.40 11.13 3.84
CA LEU A 200 -18.00 10.57 5.15
C LEU A 200 -18.53 9.16 5.33
N ASP A 201 -19.84 8.98 5.11
CA ASP A 201 -20.51 7.70 5.33
C ASP A 201 -19.99 6.65 4.34
N GLU A 202 -19.71 7.02 3.08
CA GLU A 202 -19.10 6.12 2.08
C GLU A 202 -17.68 5.70 2.49
N ILE A 203 -16.84 6.64 2.93
CA ILE A 203 -15.48 6.33 3.39
C ILE A 203 -15.49 5.39 4.59
N VAL A 204 -16.33 5.66 5.58
CA VAL A 204 -16.40 4.84 6.79
C VAL A 204 -16.97 3.45 6.48
N MET A 205 -17.97 3.36 5.62
CA MET A 205 -18.46 2.07 5.10
C MET A 205 -17.36 1.31 4.36
N GLY A 206 -16.56 2.00 3.54
CA GLY A 206 -15.39 1.44 2.87
C GLY A 206 -14.38 0.87 3.86
N ILE A 207 -14.00 1.63 4.89
CA ILE A 207 -13.06 1.16 5.93
C ILE A 207 -13.60 -0.10 6.63
N ARG A 208 -14.90 -0.15 6.96
CA ARG A 208 -15.53 -1.34 7.57
C ARG A 208 -15.39 -2.57 6.69
N GLU A 209 -15.74 -2.43 5.42
CA GLU A 209 -15.72 -3.51 4.44
C GLU A 209 -14.29 -4.00 4.18
N TYR A 210 -13.34 -3.07 4.03
CA TYR A 210 -11.93 -3.39 3.87
C TYR A 210 -11.38 -4.10 5.11
N PHE A 211 -11.69 -3.61 6.32
CA PHE A 211 -11.26 -4.26 7.55
C PHE A 211 -11.79 -5.70 7.64
N TYR A 212 -13.08 -5.90 7.38
CA TYR A 212 -13.72 -7.21 7.41
C TYR A 212 -13.06 -8.18 6.42
N LYS A 213 -12.80 -7.75 5.18
CA LYS A 213 -12.21 -8.59 4.12
C LYS A 213 -10.70 -8.77 4.23
N ALA A 214 -9.99 -7.84 4.85
CA ALA A 214 -8.53 -7.83 4.94
C ALA A 214 -8.01 -8.54 6.19
N LEU A 215 -8.82 -8.67 7.24
CA LEU A 215 -8.40 -9.17 8.55
C LEU A 215 -7.60 -10.47 8.45
N ASP A 216 -8.20 -11.53 7.92
CA ASP A 216 -7.61 -12.88 7.88
C ASP A 216 -6.50 -13.06 6.81
N LYS A 217 -6.45 -12.14 5.86
CA LYS A 217 -5.53 -12.20 4.71
C LYS A 217 -4.22 -11.48 5.03
N ILE A 218 -4.30 -10.20 5.42
CA ILE A 218 -3.14 -9.31 5.46
C ILE A 218 -2.91 -8.61 6.82
N LEU A 219 -3.90 -8.51 7.70
CA LEU A 219 -3.76 -7.72 8.95
C LEU A 219 -3.19 -8.51 10.14
N LEU A 220 -3.35 -9.84 10.13
CA LEU A 220 -2.89 -10.70 11.21
C LEU A 220 -1.46 -11.18 10.99
N TYR A 221 -0.62 -11.05 12.02
CA TYR A 221 0.69 -11.67 12.02
C TYR A 221 0.58 -13.20 12.08
N ARG A 222 1.63 -13.91 11.65
CA ARG A 222 1.68 -15.38 11.68
C ARG A 222 1.32 -15.94 13.05
N PHE A 223 1.76 -15.30 14.12
CA PHE A 223 1.52 -15.73 15.51
C PHE A 223 0.05 -15.59 15.94
N GLU A 224 -0.69 -14.61 15.44
CA GLU A 224 -2.11 -14.37 15.78
C GLU A 224 -3.08 -15.28 15.03
N ARG A 225 -2.62 -15.99 13.98
CA ARG A 225 -3.49 -16.83 13.14
C ARG A 225 -4.18 -17.95 13.93
N GLU A 226 -3.54 -18.47 14.97
CA GLU A 226 -4.17 -19.50 15.81
C GLU A 226 -5.31 -18.91 16.66
N GLN A 227 -5.12 -17.72 17.24
CA GLN A 227 -6.15 -17.00 17.96
C GLN A 227 -7.36 -16.71 17.05
N TYR A 228 -7.10 -16.27 15.82
CA TYR A 228 -8.17 -16.05 14.84
C TYR A 228 -8.96 -17.32 14.53
N ARG A 229 -8.31 -18.49 14.37
CA ARG A 229 -9.03 -19.76 14.13
C ARG A 229 -9.98 -20.11 15.27
N VAL A 230 -9.53 -19.94 16.52
CA VAL A 230 -10.35 -20.20 17.70
C VAL A 230 -11.54 -19.25 17.76
N ILE A 231 -11.31 -17.96 17.51
CA ILE A 231 -12.37 -16.94 17.53
C ILE A 231 -13.37 -17.16 16.41
N ARG A 232 -12.90 -17.50 15.20
CA ARG A 232 -13.77 -17.78 14.05
C ARG A 232 -14.71 -18.95 14.32
N LYS A 233 -14.20 -20.03 14.93
CA LYS A 233 -15.07 -21.14 15.37
C LYS A 233 -16.13 -20.67 16.38
N ARG A 234 -15.77 -19.82 17.33
CA ARG A 234 -16.74 -19.26 18.29
C ARG A 234 -17.82 -18.41 17.63
N TRP A 235 -17.49 -17.66 16.57
CA TRP A 235 -18.49 -16.94 15.78
C TRP A 235 -19.41 -17.91 15.03
N GLU A 236 -18.87 -18.99 14.47
CA GLU A 236 -19.62 -20.03 13.74
C GLU A 236 -20.52 -20.86 14.67
N ASP A 237 -20.07 -21.13 15.90
CA ASP A 237 -20.81 -21.89 16.91
C ASP A 237 -22.04 -21.12 17.44
N GLY A 238 -22.13 -19.81 17.20
CA GLY A 238 -23.33 -19.00 17.44
C GLY A 238 -23.79 -18.91 18.90
N ASN A 239 -22.91 -19.20 19.87
CA ASN A 239 -23.28 -19.34 21.28
C ASN A 239 -22.74 -18.21 22.17
N GLY A 240 -23.59 -17.66 23.04
CA GLY A 240 -23.22 -16.74 24.13
C GLY A 240 -22.80 -15.34 23.66
N GLU A 241 -21.80 -14.75 24.34
CA GLU A 241 -21.30 -13.38 24.07
C GLU A 241 -20.70 -13.18 22.67
N TRP A 242 -20.57 -14.24 21.86
CA TRP A 242 -19.96 -14.23 20.54
C TRP A 242 -20.97 -14.43 19.40
N ALA A 243 -22.25 -14.66 19.72
CA ALA A 243 -23.33 -14.75 18.76
C ALA A 243 -23.47 -13.41 18.00
N ASP A 244 -23.60 -13.51 16.67
CA ASP A 244 -23.73 -12.38 15.73
C ASP A 244 -22.58 -11.34 15.76
N LYS A 245 -21.47 -11.64 16.46
CA LYS A 245 -20.29 -10.76 16.46
C LYS A 245 -19.39 -11.08 15.29
N GLY A 246 -19.04 -10.04 14.55
CA GLY A 246 -18.07 -10.13 13.46
C GLY A 246 -16.65 -9.68 13.85
N PRO A 247 -15.73 -9.68 12.87
CA PRO A 247 -14.43 -9.01 12.93
C PRO A 247 -14.50 -7.58 13.49
N LEU A 248 -15.48 -6.80 13.05
CA LEU A 248 -15.65 -5.39 13.41
C LEU A 248 -15.94 -5.18 14.91
N GLU A 249 -16.62 -6.14 15.54
CA GLU A 249 -16.99 -6.07 16.96
C GLU A 249 -15.98 -6.73 17.89
N THR A 250 -15.09 -7.55 17.33
CA THR A 250 -14.13 -8.34 18.12
C THR A 250 -12.78 -7.66 18.23
N TYR A 251 -12.30 -7.07 17.14
CA TYR A 251 -10.97 -6.50 17.05
C TYR A 251 -10.97 -5.01 17.40
N GLY A 252 -9.79 -4.48 17.73
CA GLY A 252 -9.61 -3.12 18.26
C GLY A 252 -8.80 -2.18 17.36
N ALA A 253 -8.31 -1.11 17.98
CA ALA A 253 -7.54 -0.05 17.32
C ALA A 253 -6.21 -0.54 16.76
N GLU A 254 -5.60 -1.56 17.38
CA GLU A 254 -4.33 -2.15 17.01
C GLU A 254 -4.40 -2.68 15.57
N HIS A 255 -5.35 -3.58 15.31
CA HIS A 255 -5.58 -4.17 13.99
C HIS A 255 -6.11 -3.16 12.98
N LEU A 256 -6.95 -2.22 13.41
CA LEU A 256 -7.42 -1.14 12.54
C LEU A 256 -6.26 -0.29 12.04
N THR A 257 -5.29 0.03 12.89
CA THR A 257 -4.14 0.85 12.51
C THR A 257 -3.24 0.13 11.48
N ARG A 258 -3.14 -1.20 11.56
CA ARG A 258 -2.46 -2.01 10.52
C ARG A 258 -3.13 -1.91 9.15
N LEU A 259 -4.46 -1.78 9.11
CA LEU A 259 -5.17 -1.53 7.85
C LEU A 259 -4.74 -0.20 7.23
N PHE A 260 -4.58 0.87 8.03
CA PHE A 260 -4.08 2.14 7.52
C PHE A 260 -2.64 2.09 7.02
N ALA A 261 -1.80 1.21 7.58
CA ALA A 261 -0.44 1.00 7.08
C ALA A 261 -0.40 0.29 5.72
N THR A 262 -1.35 -0.62 5.48
CA THR A 262 -1.44 -1.44 4.25
C THR A 262 -2.33 -0.82 3.17
N MET A 263 -3.24 0.08 3.53
CA MET A 263 -4.16 0.76 2.60
C MET A 263 -3.48 1.48 1.40
N PRO A 264 -2.33 2.16 1.55
CA PRO A 264 -1.59 2.70 0.41
C PRO A 264 -1.39 1.72 -0.75
N GLU A 265 -1.03 0.47 -0.43
CA GLU A 265 -0.79 -0.58 -1.40
C GLU A 265 -2.10 -1.10 -2.00
N LEU A 266 -3.16 -1.22 -1.18
CA LEU A 266 -4.49 -1.63 -1.63
C LEU A 266 -5.11 -0.60 -2.58
N ILE A 267 -4.99 0.70 -2.29
CA ILE A 267 -5.52 1.78 -3.12
C ILE A 267 -4.72 1.88 -4.42
N ALA A 268 -3.41 1.60 -4.40
CA ALA A 268 -2.64 1.52 -5.64
C ALA A 268 -3.20 0.44 -6.59
N GLN A 269 -3.82 -0.61 -6.07
CA GLN A 269 -4.42 -1.68 -6.89
C GLN A 269 -5.81 -1.32 -7.45
N THR A 270 -6.42 -0.20 -7.06
CA THR A 270 -7.73 0.20 -7.58
C THR A 270 -7.63 1.03 -8.86
N ASN A 271 -8.64 0.92 -9.72
CA ASN A 271 -8.76 1.72 -10.93
C ASN A 271 -9.55 3.01 -10.65
N MET A 272 -9.01 3.87 -9.78
CA MET A 272 -9.59 5.17 -9.43
C MET A 272 -8.84 6.30 -10.13
N ASP A 273 -9.55 7.36 -10.51
CA ASP A 273 -8.94 8.55 -11.08
C ASP A 273 -8.17 9.36 -10.01
N ALA A 274 -7.26 10.22 -10.45
CA ALA A 274 -6.38 10.96 -9.54
C ALA A 274 -7.13 11.93 -8.61
N GLN A 275 -8.29 12.46 -8.99
CA GLN A 275 -9.06 13.37 -8.12
C GLN A 275 -9.71 12.57 -6.98
N SER A 276 -10.37 11.46 -7.31
CA SER A 276 -10.98 10.56 -6.34
C SER A 276 -9.94 9.98 -5.37
N THR A 277 -8.79 9.54 -5.87
CA THR A 277 -7.70 9.02 -5.03
C THR A 277 -7.13 10.09 -4.10
N ASN A 278 -7.00 11.34 -4.55
CA ASN A 278 -6.56 12.45 -3.69
C ASN A 278 -7.59 12.78 -2.60
N ARG A 279 -8.87 12.78 -2.95
CA ARG A 279 -9.95 12.99 -1.96
C ARG A 279 -9.97 11.88 -0.92
N LEU A 280 -9.89 10.62 -1.35
CA LEU A 280 -9.78 9.47 -0.45
C LEU A 280 -8.57 9.60 0.48
N ARG A 281 -7.40 9.95 -0.05
CA ARG A 281 -6.17 10.16 0.74
C ARG A 281 -6.35 11.24 1.80
N GLU A 282 -7.02 12.35 1.50
CA GLU A 282 -7.30 13.41 2.48
C GLU A 282 -8.23 12.93 3.60
N GLU A 283 -9.29 12.20 3.26
CA GLU A 283 -10.25 11.66 4.23
C GLU A 283 -9.59 10.62 5.14
N LEU A 284 -8.81 9.69 4.58
CA LEU A 284 -8.03 8.71 5.37
C LEU A 284 -6.99 9.40 6.26
N SER A 285 -6.35 10.47 5.77
CA SER A 285 -5.40 11.26 6.59
C SER A 285 -6.10 11.97 7.75
N LYS A 286 -7.31 12.52 7.56
CA LYS A 286 -8.11 13.10 8.66
C LYS A 286 -8.45 12.05 9.71
N PHE A 287 -8.87 10.86 9.28
CA PHE A 287 -9.16 9.76 10.20
C PHE A 287 -7.92 9.36 11.02
N THR A 288 -6.78 9.11 10.38
CA THR A 288 -5.55 8.72 11.10
C THR A 288 -5.09 9.81 12.06
N MET A 289 -5.24 11.10 11.71
CA MET A 289 -4.95 12.21 12.61
C MET A 289 -5.90 12.28 13.81
N TRP A 290 -7.19 11.98 13.60
CA TRP A 290 -8.16 11.88 14.68
C TRP A 290 -7.87 10.69 15.61
N LEU A 291 -7.57 9.52 15.04
CA LEU A 291 -7.22 8.32 15.81
C LEU A 291 -5.96 8.55 16.63
N SER A 292 -4.98 9.25 16.06
CA SER A 292 -3.76 9.67 16.74
C SER A 292 -4.04 10.52 17.99
N ARG A 293 -4.94 11.50 17.90
CA ARG A 293 -5.34 12.36 19.04
C ARG A 293 -6.06 11.57 20.13
N ASN A 294 -6.81 10.54 19.76
CA ASN A 294 -7.57 9.71 20.67
C ASN A 294 -6.86 8.39 21.02
N SER A 295 -5.57 8.27 20.70
CA SER A 295 -4.81 7.02 20.85
C SER A 295 -4.82 6.49 22.28
N ALA A 296 -4.69 7.37 23.29
CA ALA A 296 -4.74 6.98 24.70
C ALA A 296 -6.07 6.29 25.13
N LYS A 297 -7.19 6.62 24.47
CA LYS A 297 -8.51 6.02 24.74
C LYS A 297 -8.63 4.65 24.08
N TYR A 298 -8.28 4.58 22.79
CA TYR A 298 -8.58 3.41 21.96
C TYR A 298 -7.51 2.31 21.99
N PHE A 299 -6.24 2.64 22.24
CA PHE A 299 -5.16 1.66 22.42
C PHE A 299 -5.05 1.21 23.89
N SER A 300 -6.19 0.85 24.48
CA SER A 300 -6.29 0.45 25.89
C SER A 300 -6.41 -1.07 26.09
N THR A 301 -6.37 -1.83 24.99
CA THR A 301 -6.38 -3.29 25.02
C THR A 301 -5.05 -3.80 25.53
N ARG A 302 -5.09 -4.78 26.43
CA ARG A 302 -3.88 -5.35 27.01
C ARG A 302 -3.35 -6.47 26.13
N TYR A 303 -2.04 -6.51 25.96
CA TYR A 303 -1.34 -7.68 25.44
C TYR A 303 -1.27 -8.73 26.55
N THR A 304 -1.59 -9.97 26.19
CA THR A 304 -1.47 -11.13 27.09
C THR A 304 -0.41 -12.07 26.57
N ASN A 305 0.37 -12.64 27.48
CA ASN A 305 1.33 -13.68 27.12
C ASN A 305 0.57 -14.91 26.63
N ALA A 306 0.96 -15.44 25.48
CA ALA A 306 0.40 -16.67 24.97
C ALA A 306 0.78 -17.86 25.86
N SER A 307 -0.13 -18.84 25.99
CA SER A 307 0.19 -20.09 26.68
C SER A 307 1.22 -20.91 25.88
N ASN A 308 1.95 -21.79 26.56
CA ASN A 308 2.90 -22.70 25.89
C ASN A 308 2.22 -23.55 24.83
N GLU A 309 1.00 -24.03 25.09
CA GLU A 309 0.19 -24.78 24.12
C GLU A 309 -0.12 -23.95 22.86
N TYR A 310 -0.42 -22.66 23.02
CA TYR A 310 -0.64 -21.74 21.90
C TYR A 310 0.64 -21.53 21.09
N ILE A 311 1.78 -21.40 21.76
CA ILE A 311 3.09 -21.23 21.12
C ILE A 311 3.45 -22.48 20.29
N GLU A 312 3.19 -23.68 20.80
CA GLU A 312 3.43 -24.93 20.07
C GLU A 312 2.54 -25.05 18.83
N LYS A 313 1.23 -24.75 18.98
CA LYS A 313 0.27 -24.75 17.86
C LYS A 313 0.60 -23.72 16.79
N SER A 314 1.04 -22.52 17.19
CA SER A 314 1.41 -21.46 16.24
C SER A 314 2.74 -21.70 15.52
N ARG A 315 3.68 -22.42 16.14
CA ARG A 315 4.96 -22.83 15.52
C ARG A 315 4.80 -24.00 14.53
N GLY A 316 3.66 -24.69 14.55
CA GLY A 316 3.41 -25.84 13.67
C GLY A 316 4.21 -27.07 14.09
N ALA A 317 4.47 -27.26 15.39
CA ALA A 317 5.01 -28.52 15.88
C ALA A 317 3.99 -29.64 15.56
N PRO A 318 4.38 -30.73 14.89
CA PRO A 318 3.51 -31.88 14.75
C PRO A 318 3.18 -32.35 16.17
N ASN A 319 1.88 -32.50 16.43
CA ASN A 319 1.37 -33.07 17.67
C ASN A 319 2.23 -34.31 18.05
N PRO A 320 3.01 -34.29 19.15
CA PRO A 320 3.84 -35.42 19.52
C PRO A 320 3.03 -36.61 20.07
N ALA A 321 1.69 -36.55 20.03
CA ALA A 321 0.83 -37.65 20.42
C ALA A 321 -0.32 -37.89 19.42
N PRO A 322 -0.15 -38.78 18.44
CA PRO A 322 -1.24 -39.63 17.97
C PRO A 322 -1.39 -40.82 18.94
N ALA A 323 -1.62 -40.56 20.23
CA ALA A 323 -1.82 -41.62 21.20
C ALA A 323 -3.28 -42.09 21.18
N THR A 324 -3.53 -43.07 20.31
CA THR A 324 -4.35 -44.26 20.62
C THR A 324 -5.82 -44.05 20.94
N ALA A 325 -6.63 -43.74 19.93
CA ALA A 325 -8.07 -44.00 19.93
C ALA A 325 -8.37 -45.41 19.36
N THR A 326 -7.77 -46.46 19.93
CA THR A 326 -8.15 -47.86 19.68
C THR A 326 -7.85 -48.71 20.90
N SER A 327 -8.74 -48.65 21.91
CA SER A 327 -8.94 -49.74 22.87
C SER A 327 -10.21 -49.51 23.69
N ARG A 328 -11.36 -49.48 23.02
CA ARG A 328 -12.67 -49.85 23.59
C ARG A 328 -13.58 -50.28 22.47
N LEU A 329 -13.37 -51.49 21.97
CA LEU A 329 -14.37 -52.35 21.36
C LEU A 329 -13.82 -53.77 21.44
N VAL A 330 -14.68 -54.66 21.96
CA VAL A 330 -14.50 -56.04 22.43
C VAL A 330 -14.05 -56.15 23.87
#